data_AF-A0AA43LDP4-F1
#
_entry.id   AF-A0AA43LDP4-F1
#
_cell.length_a   1.000
_cell.length_b   1.000
_cell.length_c   1.000
_cell.angle_alpha   90.00
_cell.angle_beta   90.00
_cell.angle_gamma   90.00
#
_symmetry.space_group_name_H-M   'P 1'
#
loop_
_entity.id
_entity.type
_entity.pdbx_description
1 polymer ?
#
loop_
_entity_poly.entity_id
_entity_poly.type
_entity_poly.pdbx_seq_one_letter_code
_entity_poly.pdbx_strand_id
1 'polypeptide(L)'
;MSKVFLLGANKEIDKAIQVVQVNQVIQMEGYSYDRYVVYDIVKNNWGITYKLINLRKKVFQTADIIRPLSEKFGIGYYYDSENPEFMDGFEVALLLQEAKDIVKAETDEAEKEKIRVEEVKVIGRKRFAEIFPEDAQAVIVARLKQNESDSQTDYYGSSTQRTVILGFSKHKRDIFSEMRKYASNFEETAYLAEFNEDYENREKYSMGAGYYLGEYRHSGWIIKKVPVYNRERTIEDFAYTAGSEDNIHISKSNTTPPTNQTGESKCGCTMVEYSAKAVAVFGETKAIKDELRAMGGRFNSRLTFNGKKIKGWIFPKSQEQRLAYYFGLD
;
A
#
# COMPACT_ATOMS: atom_id res chain seq x y z
N MET A 1 3.94 -27.07 -34.53
CA MET A 1 3.56 -26.35 -35.77
C MET A 1 4.57 -25.23 -35.97
N SER A 2 5.40 -25.28 -37.02
CA SER A 2 6.44 -24.28 -37.29
C SER A 2 5.95 -23.09 -38.11
N LYS A 3 4.80 -23.21 -38.78
CA LYS A 3 4.26 -22.16 -39.64
C LYS A 3 3.32 -21.22 -38.87
N VAL A 4 3.47 -19.93 -39.11
CA VAL A 4 2.69 -18.86 -38.49
C VAL A 4 2.20 -17.91 -39.58
N PHE A 5 0.92 -17.56 -39.55
CA PHE A 5 0.34 -16.60 -40.48
C PHE A 5 0.27 -15.21 -39.84
N LEU A 6 0.98 -14.24 -40.42
CA LEU A 6 0.90 -12.84 -40.02
C LEU A 6 -0.28 -12.18 -40.73
N LEU A 7 -1.39 -12.02 -40.00
CA LEU A 7 -2.63 -11.40 -40.51
C LEU A 7 -2.40 -10.01 -41.10
N GLY A 8 -1.61 -9.16 -40.43
CA GLY A 8 -1.35 -7.80 -40.90
C GLY A 8 -0.58 -7.74 -42.22
N ALA A 9 0.38 -8.65 -42.41
CA ALA A 9 1.19 -8.73 -43.63
C ALA A 9 0.59 -9.67 -44.69
N ASN A 10 -0.56 -10.30 -44.39
CA ASN A 10 -1.18 -11.37 -45.18
C ASN A 10 -0.18 -12.42 -45.68
N LYS A 11 0.72 -12.86 -44.79
CA LYS A 11 1.88 -13.70 -45.14
C LYS A 11 2.05 -14.87 -44.19
N GLU A 12 2.33 -16.03 -44.76
CA GLU A 12 2.75 -17.22 -44.01
C GLU A 12 4.27 -17.21 -43.82
N ILE A 13 4.72 -17.46 -42.59
CA ILE A 13 6.13 -17.55 -42.23
C ILE A 13 6.39 -18.92 -41.64
N ASP A 14 7.40 -19.62 -42.15
CA ASP A 14 7.88 -20.87 -41.57
C ASP A 14 9.03 -20.60 -40.61
N LYS A 15 8.76 -20.73 -39.30
CA LYS A 15 9.76 -20.56 -38.24
C LYS A 15 10.83 -21.66 -38.24
N ALA A 16 10.66 -22.73 -39.01
CA ALA A 16 11.71 -23.74 -39.16
C ALA A 16 12.80 -23.32 -40.17
N ILE A 17 12.55 -22.28 -40.97
CA ILE A 17 13.50 -21.78 -41.97
C ILE A 17 14.39 -20.71 -41.34
N GLN A 18 15.70 -20.94 -41.42
CA GLN A 18 16.68 -19.97 -40.95
C GLN A 18 16.86 -18.88 -42.00
N VAL A 19 16.72 -17.61 -41.60
CA VAL A 19 16.80 -16.46 -42.52
C VAL A 19 18.00 -15.55 -42.27
N VAL A 20 18.61 -15.63 -41.08
CA VAL A 20 19.81 -14.88 -40.69
C VAL A 20 20.87 -15.78 -40.09
N GLN A 21 22.10 -15.29 -40.03
CA GLN A 21 23.26 -16.02 -39.51
C GLN A 21 23.76 -15.43 -38.19
N VAL A 22 24.59 -16.19 -37.48
CA VAL A 22 25.30 -15.68 -36.30
C VAL A 22 26.21 -14.52 -36.75
N ASN A 23 26.36 -13.53 -35.88
CA ASN A 23 27.03 -12.25 -36.08
C ASN A 23 26.36 -11.29 -37.08
N GLN A 24 25.24 -11.67 -37.70
CA GLN A 24 24.50 -10.77 -38.59
C GLN A 24 23.79 -9.68 -37.77
N VAL A 25 23.82 -8.45 -38.27
CA VAL A 25 23.09 -7.32 -37.69
C VAL A 25 21.70 -7.20 -38.32
N ILE A 26 20.71 -6.98 -37.46
CA ILE A 26 19.31 -6.79 -37.81
C ILE A 26 18.79 -5.50 -37.16
N GLN A 27 17.64 -5.01 -37.62
CA GLN A 27 17.01 -3.80 -37.09
C GLN A 27 15.59 -4.07 -36.61
N MET A 28 15.20 -3.43 -35.52
CA MET A 28 13.82 -3.37 -35.06
C MET A 28 13.11 -2.20 -35.75
N GLU A 29 11.90 -2.40 -36.25
CA GLU A 29 11.07 -1.33 -36.82
C GLU A 29 9.78 -1.15 -36.03
N GLY A 30 9.25 0.08 -36.03
CA GLY A 30 7.98 0.43 -35.39
C GLY A 30 8.04 0.70 -33.88
N TYR A 31 9.22 0.63 -33.26
CA TYR A 31 9.46 1.04 -31.87
C TYR A 31 10.75 1.88 -31.75
N SER A 32 11.74 1.43 -30.98
CA SER A 32 12.96 2.19 -30.67
C SER A 32 13.92 2.35 -31.84
N TYR A 33 13.67 1.67 -32.97
CA TYR A 33 14.55 1.60 -34.13
C TYR A 33 15.98 1.14 -33.80
N ASP A 34 16.13 0.35 -32.72
CA ASP A 34 17.42 -0.16 -32.29
C ASP A 34 17.92 -1.27 -33.23
N ARG A 35 19.25 -1.40 -33.30
CA ARG A 35 19.96 -2.47 -34.02
C ARG A 35 20.40 -3.57 -33.06
N TYR A 36 20.45 -4.79 -33.57
CA TYR A 36 20.77 -5.99 -32.79
C TYR A 36 21.71 -6.89 -33.57
N VAL A 37 22.61 -7.58 -32.86
CA VAL A 37 23.41 -8.67 -33.45
C VAL A 37 22.88 -10.02 -33.00
N VAL A 38 22.81 -10.98 -33.94
CA VAL A 38 22.45 -12.37 -33.66
C VAL A 38 23.68 -13.08 -33.07
N TYR A 39 23.72 -13.33 -31.77
CA TYR A 39 24.88 -13.98 -31.14
C TYR A 39 24.76 -15.51 -31.05
N ASP A 40 23.54 -16.04 -31.14
CA ASP A 40 23.27 -17.48 -31.09
C ASP A 40 21.93 -17.81 -31.78
N ILE A 41 21.81 -19.03 -32.30
CA ILE A 41 20.61 -19.52 -33.00
C ILE A 41 20.26 -20.89 -32.45
N VAL A 42 19.14 -20.98 -31.74
CA VAL A 42 18.65 -22.23 -31.15
C VAL A 42 17.56 -22.82 -32.02
N LYS A 43 17.69 -24.10 -32.36
CA LYS A 43 16.68 -24.85 -33.13
C LYS A 43 16.06 -25.92 -32.25
N ASN A 44 14.74 -26.01 -32.26
CA ASN A 44 13.98 -27.07 -31.57
C ASN A 44 12.77 -27.50 -32.42
N ASN A 45 11.94 -28.40 -31.88
CA ASN A 45 10.77 -28.94 -32.57
C ASN A 45 9.67 -27.89 -32.88
N TRP A 46 9.76 -26.68 -32.31
CA TRP A 46 8.82 -25.59 -32.51
C TRP A 46 9.33 -24.52 -33.49
N GLY A 47 10.61 -24.55 -33.87
CA GLY A 47 11.21 -23.65 -34.84
C GLY A 47 12.58 -23.14 -34.41
N ILE A 48 12.95 -21.99 -34.96
CA ILE A 48 14.21 -21.31 -34.69
C ILE A 48 13.96 -20.09 -33.82
N THR A 49 14.74 -19.96 -32.75
CA THR A 49 14.81 -18.77 -31.92
C THR A 49 16.19 -18.15 -32.07
N TYR A 50 16.23 -16.91 -32.52
CA TYR A 50 17.43 -16.09 -32.63
C TYR A 50 17.66 -15.38 -31.31
N LYS A 51 18.85 -15.54 -30.73
CA LYS A 51 19.26 -14.77 -29.55
C LYS A 51 20.03 -13.54 -29.99
N LEU A 52 19.62 -12.40 -29.45
CA LEU A 52 20.01 -11.08 -29.92
C LEU A 52 20.66 -10.29 -28.78
N ILE A 53 21.62 -9.44 -29.11
CA ILE A 53 22.12 -8.39 -28.22
C ILE A 53 21.82 -7.04 -28.86
N ASN A 54 21.15 -6.16 -28.13
CA ASN A 54 20.94 -4.78 -28.55
C ASN A 54 22.27 -4.03 -28.58
N LEU A 55 22.63 -3.43 -29.73
CA LEU A 55 23.93 -2.79 -29.89
C LEU A 55 24.09 -1.50 -29.06
N ARG A 56 22.98 -0.84 -28.74
CA ARG A 56 22.95 0.41 -27.95
C ARG A 56 22.87 0.14 -26.46
N LYS A 57 21.88 -0.66 -26.04
CA LYS A 57 21.53 -0.89 -24.63
C LYS A 57 22.23 -2.11 -24.02
N LYS A 58 22.87 -2.94 -24.85
CA LYS A 58 23.55 -4.18 -24.42
C LYS A 58 22.63 -5.17 -23.69
N VAL A 59 21.33 -5.11 -23.96
CA VAL A 59 20.35 -6.03 -23.37
C VAL A 59 20.11 -7.24 -24.27
N PHE A 60 19.86 -8.39 -23.64
CA PHE A 60 19.47 -9.61 -24.33
C PHE A 60 18.03 -9.54 -24.83
N GLN A 61 17.82 -10.05 -26.03
CA GLN A 61 16.49 -10.24 -26.58
C GLN A 61 16.42 -11.54 -27.39
N THR A 62 15.21 -12.00 -27.68
CA THR A 62 14.97 -13.15 -28.54
C THR A 62 13.94 -12.81 -29.60
N ALA A 63 14.12 -13.36 -30.80
CA ALA A 63 13.14 -13.28 -31.87
C ALA A 63 12.93 -14.67 -32.48
N ASP A 64 11.68 -15.02 -32.77
CA ASP A 64 11.35 -16.23 -33.54
C ASP A 64 11.05 -15.93 -35.01
N ILE A 65 10.83 -14.65 -35.32
CA ILE A 65 10.47 -14.17 -36.65
C ILE A 65 11.34 -12.94 -36.95
N ILE A 66 12.11 -13.06 -38.03
CA ILE A 66 12.87 -11.97 -38.63
C ILE A 66 12.50 -11.97 -40.11
N ARG A 67 12.25 -10.79 -40.69
CA ARG A 67 11.78 -10.66 -42.08
C ARG A 67 12.80 -9.88 -42.92
N PRO A 68 12.86 -10.07 -44.25
CA PRO A 68 13.69 -9.22 -45.08
C PRO A 68 13.16 -7.77 -45.04
N LEU A 69 14.07 -6.80 -45.01
CA LEU A 69 13.74 -5.38 -44.93
C LEU A 69 12.96 -4.90 -46.17
N SER A 70 13.20 -5.51 -47.34
CA SER A 70 12.44 -5.28 -48.57
C SER A 70 10.94 -5.61 -48.44
N GLU A 71 10.58 -6.45 -47.46
CA GLU A 71 9.20 -6.83 -47.16
C GLU A 71 8.70 -6.19 -45.86
N LYS A 72 9.26 -5.04 -45.48
CA LYS A 72 8.92 -4.35 -44.25
C LYS A 72 7.43 -4.06 -44.16
N PHE A 73 6.80 -4.57 -43.10
CA PHE A 73 5.40 -4.30 -42.78
C PHE A 73 5.16 -4.30 -41.26
N GLY A 74 4.88 -3.12 -40.72
CA GLY A 74 4.60 -2.92 -39.30
C GLY A 74 5.78 -3.23 -38.39
N ILE A 75 5.46 -3.47 -37.12
CA ILE A 75 6.43 -3.68 -36.06
C ILE A 75 7.13 -5.04 -36.22
N GLY A 76 8.45 -5.10 -36.03
CA GLY A 76 9.18 -6.36 -35.94
C GLY A 76 10.67 -6.25 -36.25
N TYR A 77 11.33 -7.41 -36.29
CA TYR A 77 12.75 -7.51 -36.65
C TYR A 77 12.93 -7.75 -38.14
N TYR A 78 13.87 -7.01 -38.72
CA TYR A 78 14.18 -7.07 -40.14
C TYR A 78 15.67 -7.20 -40.38
N TYR A 79 16.04 -7.95 -41.41
CA TYR A 79 17.42 -8.06 -41.90
C TYR A 79 17.53 -7.47 -43.30
N ASP A 80 18.66 -6.84 -43.60
CA ASP A 80 18.95 -6.39 -44.96
C ASP A 80 19.37 -7.59 -45.81
N SER A 81 18.54 -7.97 -46.78
CA SER A 81 18.80 -9.08 -47.70
C SER A 81 19.72 -8.70 -48.86
N GLU A 82 19.83 -7.40 -49.16
CA GLU A 82 20.65 -6.89 -50.26
C GLU A 82 22.07 -6.58 -49.79
N ASN A 83 22.19 -5.97 -48.61
CA ASN A 83 23.47 -5.57 -48.01
C ASN A 83 23.57 -6.08 -46.56
N PRO A 84 23.72 -7.39 -46.33
CA PRO A 84 23.79 -7.94 -44.98
C PRO A 84 25.06 -7.48 -44.27
N GLU A 85 24.90 -6.89 -43.08
CA GLU A 85 26.00 -6.46 -42.23
C GLU A 85 26.33 -7.53 -41.19
N PHE A 86 27.62 -7.75 -40.96
CA PHE A 86 28.13 -8.70 -39.97
C PHE A 86 29.11 -8.00 -39.03
N MET A 87 28.99 -8.29 -37.75
CA MET A 87 29.98 -7.90 -36.75
C MET A 87 31.10 -8.93 -36.66
N ASP A 88 32.28 -8.47 -36.26
CA ASP A 88 33.38 -9.39 -36.01
C ASP A 88 33.07 -10.31 -34.81
N GLY A 89 33.47 -11.58 -34.90
CA GLY A 89 33.16 -12.57 -33.86
C GLY A 89 33.77 -12.23 -32.50
N PHE A 90 34.93 -11.55 -32.48
CA PHE A 90 35.55 -11.08 -31.24
C PHE A 90 34.77 -9.91 -30.64
N GLU A 91 34.29 -8.98 -31.48
CA GLU A 91 33.41 -7.89 -31.03
C GLU A 91 32.10 -8.42 -30.44
N VAL A 92 31.48 -9.43 -31.07
CA VAL A 92 30.26 -10.07 -30.55
C VAL A 92 30.53 -10.78 -29.22
N ALA A 93 31.68 -11.44 -29.06
CA ALA A 93 32.07 -12.05 -27.80
C ALA A 93 32.27 -11.02 -26.69
N LEU A 94 32.87 -9.87 -27.00
CA LEU A 94 33.03 -8.76 -26.04
C LEU A 94 31.68 -8.18 -25.63
N LEU A 95 30.78 -7.93 -26.60
CA LEU A 95 29.40 -7.48 -26.33
C LEU A 95 28.62 -8.47 -25.48
N LEU A 96 28.78 -9.78 -25.74
CA LEU A 96 28.15 -10.83 -24.96
C LEU A 96 28.64 -10.82 -23.50
N GLN A 97 29.93 -10.57 -23.28
CA GLN A 97 30.48 -10.46 -21.93
C GLN A 97 29.96 -9.20 -21.22
N GLU A 98 30.00 -8.04 -21.89
CA GLU A 98 29.47 -6.77 -21.36
C GLU A 98 27.99 -6.88 -20.97
N ALA A 99 27.17 -7.45 -21.85
CA ALA A 99 25.74 -7.68 -21.61
C ALA A 99 25.48 -8.61 -20.41
N LYS A 100 26.33 -9.65 -20.23
CA LYS A 100 26.26 -10.54 -19.05
C LYS A 100 26.67 -9.85 -17.76
N ASP A 101 27.62 -8.93 -17.82
CA ASP A 101 28.07 -8.20 -16.64
C ASP A 101 27.02 -7.18 -16.18
N ILE A 102 26.34 -6.51 -17.12
CA ILE A 102 25.15 -5.66 -16.84
C ILE A 102 24.03 -6.50 -16.24
N VAL A 103 23.65 -7.57 -16.95
CA VAL A 103 23.09 -8.83 -16.44
C VAL A 103 23.14 -9.00 -14.92
N LYS A 104 24.36 -9.36 -14.52
CA LYS A 104 24.74 -9.75 -13.19
C LYS A 104 24.68 -8.59 -12.20
N ALA A 105 25.13 -7.40 -12.60
CA ALA A 105 25.10 -6.22 -11.75
C ALA A 105 23.66 -5.84 -11.36
N GLU A 106 22.74 -5.83 -12.33
CA GLU A 106 21.31 -5.56 -12.07
C GLU A 106 20.69 -6.64 -11.17
N THR A 107 21.03 -7.92 -11.37
CA THR A 107 20.53 -8.99 -10.50
C THR A 107 21.09 -8.91 -9.08
N ASP A 108 22.39 -8.61 -8.93
CA ASP A 108 23.04 -8.47 -7.63
C ASP A 108 22.47 -7.27 -6.86
N GLU A 109 22.20 -6.16 -7.56
CA GLU A 109 21.53 -4.99 -6.98
C GLU A 109 20.08 -5.29 -6.57
N ALA A 110 19.31 -5.97 -7.43
CA ALA A 110 17.95 -6.37 -7.12
C ALA A 110 17.88 -7.37 -5.95
N GLU A 111 18.86 -8.27 -5.81
CA GLU A 111 18.96 -9.18 -4.68
C GLU A 111 19.30 -8.45 -3.37
N LYS A 112 20.27 -7.52 -3.40
CA LYS A 112 20.58 -6.65 -2.25
C LYS A 112 19.36 -5.84 -1.80
N GLU A 113 18.60 -5.28 -2.75
CA GLU A 113 17.37 -4.55 -2.44
C GLU A 113 16.30 -5.46 -1.82
N LYS A 114 16.12 -6.69 -2.36
CA LYS A 114 15.20 -7.68 -1.76
C LYS A 114 15.59 -8.04 -0.33
N ILE A 115 16.88 -8.26 -0.06
CA ILE A 115 17.39 -8.55 1.28
C ILE A 115 17.09 -7.37 2.21
N ARG A 116 17.42 -6.14 1.79
CA ARG A 116 17.12 -4.92 2.58
C ARG A 116 15.63 -4.79 2.90
N VAL A 117 14.76 -4.97 1.90
CA VAL A 117 13.31 -4.90 2.08
C VAL A 117 12.82 -5.98 3.05
N GLU A 118 13.37 -7.19 2.96
CA GLU A 118 12.99 -8.30 3.82
C GLU A 118 13.46 -8.09 5.27
N GLU A 119 14.65 -7.54 5.50
CA GLU A 119 15.13 -7.14 6.84
C GLU A 119 14.18 -6.14 7.49
N VAL A 120 13.74 -5.11 6.75
CA VAL A 120 12.74 -4.13 7.20
C VAL A 120 11.41 -4.82 7.54
N LYS A 121 10.95 -5.75 6.68
CA LYS A 121 9.73 -6.52 6.93
C LYS A 121 9.83 -7.41 8.16
N VAL A 122 10.97 -8.05 8.42
CA VAL A 122 11.15 -8.90 9.62
C VAL A 122 10.92 -8.11 10.90
N ILE A 123 11.45 -6.88 10.98
CA ILE A 123 11.22 -5.97 12.10
C ILE A 123 9.73 -5.58 12.15
N GLY A 124 9.18 -5.17 11.01
CA GLY A 124 7.81 -4.69 10.96
C GLY A 124 6.74 -5.75 11.19
N ARG A 125 6.99 -7.03 10.87
CA ARG A 125 6.07 -8.14 11.24
C ARG A 125 5.89 -8.23 12.75
N LYS A 126 7.00 -8.20 13.50
CA LYS A 126 6.99 -8.23 14.96
C LYS A 126 6.28 -7.00 15.51
N ARG A 127 6.71 -5.81 15.07
CA ARG A 127 6.15 -4.54 15.53
C ARG A 127 4.66 -4.42 15.22
N PHE A 128 4.24 -4.77 14.00
CA PHE A 128 2.83 -4.71 13.62
C PHE A 128 2.00 -5.71 14.40
N ALA A 129 2.47 -6.95 14.59
CA ALA A 129 1.75 -7.95 15.37
C ALA A 129 1.53 -7.52 16.83
N GLU A 130 2.50 -6.84 17.45
CA GLU A 130 2.40 -6.31 18.81
C GLU A 130 1.32 -5.23 18.96
N ILE A 131 1.21 -4.32 17.98
CA ILE A 131 0.24 -3.22 18.03
C ILE A 131 -1.13 -3.60 17.47
N PHE A 132 -1.23 -4.68 16.69
CA PHE A 132 -2.42 -5.04 15.92
C PHE A 132 -3.46 -5.78 16.78
N PRO A 133 -4.58 -5.14 17.17
CA PRO A 133 -5.54 -5.74 18.09
C PRO A 133 -6.22 -6.98 17.50
N GLU A 134 -6.56 -7.96 18.34
CA GLU A 134 -7.26 -9.19 17.94
C GLU A 134 -8.68 -8.93 17.41
N ASP A 135 -9.36 -7.89 17.92
CA ASP A 135 -10.72 -7.52 17.51
C ASP A 135 -10.75 -6.49 16.36
N ALA A 136 -9.59 -6.16 15.78
CA ALA A 136 -9.49 -5.24 14.66
C ALA A 136 -10.02 -5.90 13.36
N GLN A 137 -11.01 -5.26 12.74
CA GLN A 137 -11.58 -5.69 11.47
C GLN A 137 -11.08 -4.86 10.28
N ALA A 138 -10.40 -3.74 10.52
CA ALA A 138 -9.76 -2.94 9.48
C ALA A 138 -8.61 -2.10 10.04
N VAL A 139 -7.66 -1.74 9.17
CA VAL A 139 -6.55 -0.81 9.44
C VAL A 139 -6.88 0.53 8.79
N ILE A 140 -6.74 1.64 9.53
CA ILE A 140 -6.86 2.99 9.00
C ILE A 140 -5.47 3.47 8.61
N VAL A 141 -5.30 3.82 7.33
CA VAL A 141 -3.99 4.14 6.77
C VAL A 141 -4.03 5.45 6.01
N ALA A 142 -2.97 6.23 6.12
CA ALA A 142 -2.67 7.37 5.27
C ALA A 142 -1.68 6.95 4.18
N ARG A 143 -1.90 7.36 2.94
CA ARG A 143 -0.97 7.15 1.82
C ARG A 143 -0.67 8.46 1.13
N LEU A 144 0.61 8.80 1.02
CA LEU A 144 1.06 9.95 0.24
C LEU A 144 1.07 9.57 -1.22
N LYS A 145 0.23 10.22 -2.01
CA LYS A 145 0.13 10.05 -3.45
C LYS A 145 0.94 11.12 -4.17
N GLN A 146 1.69 10.69 -5.17
CA GLN A 146 2.36 11.59 -6.10
C GLN A 146 1.81 11.35 -7.49
N ASN A 147 1.43 12.43 -8.16
CA ASN A 147 0.94 12.39 -9.52
C ASN A 147 2.15 12.19 -10.45
N GLU A 148 2.09 11.16 -11.28
CA GLU A 148 3.12 10.82 -12.26
C GLU A 148 2.56 10.93 -13.70
N SER A 149 1.41 11.59 -13.85
CA SER A 149 0.81 11.83 -15.16
C SER A 149 1.68 12.79 -15.95
N ASP A 150 1.96 12.44 -17.20
CA ASP A 150 2.69 13.28 -18.13
C ASP A 150 1.68 13.98 -19.04
N SER A 151 1.55 15.30 -18.89
CA SER A 151 0.59 16.11 -19.65
C SER A 151 0.87 16.16 -21.16
N GLN A 152 2.05 15.74 -21.60
CA GLN A 152 2.41 15.63 -23.01
C GLN A 152 2.04 14.25 -23.61
N THR A 153 1.55 13.32 -22.79
CA THR A 153 1.10 11.99 -23.22
C THR A 153 -0.30 11.68 -22.67
N ASP A 154 -0.89 10.57 -23.10
CA ASP A 154 -2.14 10.03 -22.53
C ASP A 154 -1.88 9.16 -21.28
N TYR A 155 -0.67 9.21 -20.72
CA TYR A 155 -0.30 8.45 -19.55
C TYR A 155 -0.79 9.12 -18.26
N TYR A 156 -1.76 8.47 -17.59
CA TYR A 156 -2.25 8.85 -16.26
C TYR A 156 -1.75 7.85 -15.21
N GLY A 157 -0.94 8.32 -14.26
CA GLY A 157 -0.29 7.49 -13.26
C GLY A 157 -0.20 8.16 -11.89
N SER A 158 -0.14 7.35 -10.84
CA SER A 158 0.21 7.82 -9.50
C SER A 158 0.84 6.72 -8.67
N SER A 159 1.90 7.06 -7.95
CA SER A 159 2.58 6.15 -7.03
C SER A 159 2.24 6.48 -5.57
N THR A 160 2.48 5.52 -4.68
CA THR A 160 2.40 5.76 -3.23
C THR A 160 3.82 5.90 -2.70
N GLN A 161 4.16 7.13 -2.31
CA GLN A 161 5.49 7.49 -1.81
C GLN A 161 5.70 7.05 -0.36
N ARG A 162 4.64 7.14 0.46
CA ARG A 162 4.67 6.76 1.87
C ARG A 162 3.33 6.18 2.31
N THR A 163 3.37 5.20 3.20
CA THR A 163 2.18 4.69 3.89
C THR A 163 2.39 4.84 5.38
N VAL A 164 1.37 5.32 6.09
CA VAL A 164 1.36 5.51 7.54
C VAL A 164 0.15 4.79 8.12
N ILE A 165 0.35 4.04 9.21
CA ILE A 165 -0.70 3.40 9.99
C ILE A 165 -1.21 4.42 11.01
N LEU A 166 -2.47 4.83 10.88
CA LEU A 166 -3.09 5.82 11.77
C LEU A 166 -3.88 5.16 12.91
N GLY A 167 -4.33 3.91 12.74
CA GLY A 167 -5.06 3.20 13.77
C GLY A 167 -5.82 1.98 13.27
N PHE A 168 -6.70 1.46 14.13
CA PHE A 168 -7.46 0.24 13.87
C PHE A 168 -8.96 0.46 14.08
N SER A 169 -9.78 -0.25 13.30
CA SER A 169 -11.23 -0.18 13.38
C SER A 169 -11.82 -1.53 13.75
N LYS A 170 -12.88 -1.52 14.54
CA LYS A 170 -13.65 -2.73 14.90
C LYS A 170 -14.71 -3.10 13.88
N HIS A 171 -14.78 -2.39 12.74
CA HIS A 171 -15.73 -2.71 11.67
C HIS A 171 -15.18 -2.39 10.28
N LYS A 172 -15.65 -3.15 9.28
CA LYS A 172 -15.27 -3.00 7.87
C LYS A 172 -15.99 -1.87 7.13
N ARG A 173 -17.02 -1.27 7.73
CA ARG A 173 -17.78 -0.17 7.11
C ARG A 173 -16.89 1.06 6.90
N ASP A 174 -16.97 1.64 5.72
CA ASP A 174 -16.32 2.90 5.39
C ASP A 174 -17.07 4.07 6.04
N ILE A 175 -16.49 4.62 7.10
CA ILE A 175 -17.08 5.72 7.86
C ILE A 175 -16.08 6.87 7.89
N PHE A 176 -16.40 7.97 7.18
CA PHE A 176 -15.51 9.12 7.07
C PHE A 176 -15.25 9.81 8.41
N SER A 177 -16.25 9.90 9.29
CA SER A 177 -16.05 10.46 10.64
C SER A 177 -15.05 9.65 11.48
N GLU A 178 -14.95 8.34 11.26
CA GLU A 178 -13.92 7.52 11.89
C GLU A 178 -12.55 7.76 11.25
N MET A 179 -12.46 7.85 9.92
CA MET A 179 -11.19 8.18 9.25
C MET A 179 -10.66 9.55 9.72
N ARG A 180 -11.54 10.56 9.86
CA ARG A 180 -11.20 11.89 10.42
C ARG A 180 -10.65 11.82 11.83
N LYS A 181 -11.26 10.99 12.69
CA LYS A 181 -10.79 10.79 14.07
C LYS A 181 -9.32 10.35 14.11
N TYR A 182 -8.89 9.53 13.15
CA TYR A 182 -7.52 9.04 13.06
C TYR A 182 -6.58 9.99 12.31
N ALA A 183 -7.11 10.93 11.51
CA ALA A 183 -6.33 11.90 10.74
C ALA A 183 -5.44 12.79 11.63
N SER A 184 -5.90 13.16 12.83
CA SER A 184 -5.14 13.97 13.78
C SER A 184 -3.96 13.24 14.44
N ASN A 185 -3.83 11.93 14.26
CA ASN A 185 -2.72 11.19 14.88
C ASN A 185 -1.37 11.48 14.20
N PHE A 186 -1.40 12.02 12.99
CA PHE A 186 -0.23 12.35 12.19
C PHE A 186 -0.37 13.79 11.68
N GLU A 187 0.66 14.60 11.94
CA GLU A 187 0.63 16.05 11.69
C GLU A 187 0.33 16.36 10.21
N GLU A 188 0.96 15.65 9.29
CA GLU A 188 0.77 15.88 7.85
C GLU A 188 -0.64 15.50 7.36
N THR A 189 -1.44 14.78 8.15
CA THR A 189 -2.85 14.48 7.83
C THR A 189 -3.85 15.21 8.71
N ALA A 190 -3.40 16.06 9.65
CA ALA A 190 -4.27 16.69 10.63
C ALA A 190 -5.35 17.59 9.98
N TYR A 191 -5.05 18.18 8.83
CA TYR A 191 -6.00 18.99 8.05
C TYR A 191 -7.22 18.18 7.55
N LEU A 192 -7.10 16.84 7.45
CA LEU A 192 -8.21 15.95 7.09
C LEU A 192 -9.07 15.56 8.30
N ALA A 193 -8.81 16.07 9.51
CA ALA A 193 -9.57 15.74 10.71
C ALA A 193 -10.89 16.50 10.82
N GLU A 194 -10.99 17.66 10.17
CA GLU A 194 -12.22 18.44 10.12
C GLU A 194 -13.11 17.95 8.97
N PHE A 195 -14.42 18.17 9.11
CA PHE A 195 -15.35 17.81 8.06
C PHE A 195 -15.19 18.75 6.88
N ASN A 196 -14.91 18.19 5.71
CA ASN A 196 -14.94 18.86 4.42
C ASN A 196 -15.58 17.90 3.40
N GLU A 197 -16.66 18.34 2.76
CA GLU A 197 -17.39 17.55 1.77
C GLU A 197 -16.52 17.22 0.54
N ASP A 198 -15.73 18.18 0.09
CA ASP A 198 -14.85 18.03 -1.09
C ASP A 198 -13.77 16.96 -0.88
N TYR A 199 -13.47 16.63 0.38
CA TYR A 199 -12.46 15.63 0.73
C TYR A 199 -13.08 14.24 0.99
N GLU A 200 -14.40 14.09 1.05
CA GLU A 200 -15.08 12.80 1.22
C GLU A 200 -15.36 12.12 -0.13
N ASN A 201 -14.43 11.30 -0.61
CA ASN A 201 -14.54 10.69 -1.93
C ASN A 201 -15.23 9.32 -1.86
N ARG A 202 -16.31 9.14 -2.63
CA ARG A 202 -17.21 7.96 -2.59
C ARG A 202 -17.22 7.18 -3.91
N GLU A 203 -16.06 6.72 -4.36
CA GLU A 203 -15.88 6.11 -5.68
C GLU A 203 -16.12 4.58 -5.68
N LYS A 204 -17.31 4.13 -5.29
CA LYS A 204 -17.71 2.69 -5.30
C LYS A 204 -18.35 2.25 -6.63
N TYR A 205 -17.75 2.63 -7.75
CA TYR A 205 -18.14 2.18 -9.09
C TYR A 205 -16.98 1.42 -9.76
N SER A 206 -17.25 0.75 -10.88
CA SER A 206 -16.21 0.03 -11.64
C SER A 206 -15.09 1.00 -12.04
N MET A 207 -13.83 0.68 -11.72
CA MET A 207 -12.65 1.55 -11.88
C MET A 207 -12.51 2.72 -10.88
N GLY A 208 -13.39 2.85 -9.91
CA GLY A 208 -13.27 3.87 -8.85
C GLY A 208 -12.21 3.53 -7.80
N ALA A 209 -11.68 4.54 -7.11
CA ALA A 209 -10.64 4.39 -6.08
C ALA A 209 -11.19 3.96 -4.69
N GLY A 210 -12.50 3.70 -4.58
CA GLY A 210 -13.15 3.33 -3.33
C GLY A 210 -13.47 4.55 -2.45
N TYR A 211 -13.52 4.33 -1.12
CA TYR A 211 -13.81 5.39 -0.15
C TYR A 211 -12.52 5.89 0.50
N TYR A 212 -12.25 7.19 0.39
CA TYR A 212 -11.07 7.80 0.99
C TYR A 212 -11.31 9.26 1.38
N LEU A 213 -10.59 9.74 2.40
CA LEU A 213 -10.45 11.16 2.69
C LEU A 213 -9.23 11.72 1.98
N GLY A 214 -9.36 12.83 1.28
CA GLY A 214 -8.24 13.52 0.64
C GLY A 214 -8.72 14.44 -0.47
N GLU A 215 -7.88 15.39 -0.85
CA GLU A 215 -8.20 16.38 -1.89
C GLU A 215 -8.26 15.75 -3.29
N TYR A 216 -7.35 14.82 -3.60
CA TYR A 216 -7.28 14.19 -4.91
C TYR A 216 -6.73 12.76 -4.84
N ARG A 217 -7.31 11.81 -5.61
CA ARG A 217 -6.88 10.38 -5.59
C ARG A 217 -5.43 10.14 -6.00
N HIS A 218 -4.82 11.07 -6.75
CA HIS A 218 -3.47 10.92 -7.29
C HIS A 218 -2.45 11.89 -6.69
N SER A 219 -2.82 12.75 -5.74
CA SER A 219 -1.90 13.71 -5.15
C SER A 219 -2.22 13.96 -3.68
N GLY A 220 -1.17 14.18 -2.88
CA GLY A 220 -1.30 14.50 -1.46
C GLY A 220 -1.67 13.29 -0.61
N TRP A 221 -2.01 13.55 0.65
CA TRP A 221 -2.37 12.50 1.59
C TRP A 221 -3.81 12.02 1.37
N ILE A 222 -3.96 10.69 1.24
CA ILE A 222 -5.27 10.05 1.29
C ILE A 222 -5.38 9.12 2.50
N ILE A 223 -6.46 9.24 3.27
CA ILE A 223 -6.79 8.31 4.35
C ILE A 223 -7.82 7.31 3.86
N LYS A 224 -7.56 6.03 4.05
CA LYS A 224 -8.50 4.96 3.70
C LYS A 224 -8.56 3.87 4.74
N LYS A 225 -9.62 3.09 4.66
CA LYS A 225 -9.82 1.89 5.45
C LYS A 225 -9.43 0.65 4.65
N VAL A 226 -8.55 -0.17 5.22
CA VAL A 226 -8.13 -1.45 4.64
C VAL A 226 -8.76 -2.58 5.46
N PRO A 227 -9.73 -3.34 4.92
CA PRO A 227 -10.38 -4.41 5.65
C PRO A 227 -9.42 -5.57 5.94
N VAL A 228 -9.56 -6.17 7.13
CA VAL A 228 -8.84 -7.37 7.54
C VAL A 228 -9.68 -8.59 7.19
N TYR A 229 -9.15 -9.46 6.32
CA TYR A 229 -9.77 -10.75 5.98
C TYR A 229 -9.01 -11.92 6.57
N ASN A 230 -7.68 -11.83 6.60
CA ASN A 230 -6.79 -12.79 7.24
C ASN A 230 -5.72 -12.01 8.01
N ARG A 231 -5.48 -12.42 9.26
CA ARG A 231 -4.62 -11.69 10.21
C ARG A 231 -3.15 -11.77 9.78
N GLU A 232 -2.68 -12.97 9.45
CA GLU A 232 -1.29 -13.23 9.06
C GLU A 232 -0.92 -12.48 7.78
N ARG A 233 -1.82 -12.51 6.78
CA ARG A 233 -1.66 -11.76 5.54
C ARG A 233 -1.67 -10.25 5.77
N THR A 234 -2.51 -9.76 6.69
CA THR A 234 -2.52 -8.33 7.04
C THR A 234 -1.19 -7.93 7.68
N ILE A 235 -0.63 -8.77 8.55
CA ILE A 235 0.69 -8.54 9.15
C ILE A 235 1.76 -8.49 8.06
N GLU A 236 1.73 -9.39 7.08
CA GLU A 236 2.66 -9.37 5.94
C GLU A 236 2.49 -8.13 5.06
N ASP A 237 1.25 -7.76 4.72
CA ASP A 237 0.93 -6.61 3.86
C ASP A 237 1.42 -5.28 4.49
N PHE A 238 1.42 -5.18 5.82
CA PHE A 238 1.89 -4.01 6.56
C PHE A 238 3.32 -4.14 7.12
N ALA A 239 3.99 -5.27 6.93
CA ALA A 239 5.32 -5.53 7.47
C ALA A 239 6.34 -4.47 7.04
N TYR A 240 6.37 -4.11 5.75
CA TYR A 240 7.32 -3.09 5.29
C TYR A 240 7.03 -1.72 5.88
N THR A 241 5.74 -1.33 5.92
CA THR A 241 5.31 -0.05 6.50
C THR A 241 5.68 0.04 7.98
N ALA A 242 5.35 -0.99 8.75
CA ALA A 242 5.63 -1.06 10.18
C ALA A 242 7.12 -1.29 10.51
N GLY A 243 7.97 -1.53 9.51
CA GLY A 243 9.41 -1.65 9.69
C GLY A 243 10.07 -0.34 10.16
N SER A 244 9.47 0.81 9.87
CA SER A 244 9.82 2.11 10.46
C SER A 244 8.79 2.58 11.47
N GLU A 245 9.24 3.08 12.62
CA GLU A 245 8.36 3.64 13.67
C GLU A 245 7.72 4.95 13.23
N ASP A 246 8.39 5.71 12.38
CA ASP A 246 7.87 6.95 11.79
C ASP A 246 6.66 6.73 10.88
N ASN A 247 6.30 5.47 10.58
CA ASN A 247 5.10 5.13 9.84
C ASN A 247 3.97 4.64 10.74
N ILE A 248 4.12 4.68 12.07
CA ILE A 248 3.10 4.24 13.02
C ILE A 248 2.70 5.43 13.89
N HIS A 249 1.56 6.01 13.54
CA HIS A 249 0.98 7.16 14.22
C HIS A 249 -0.36 6.77 14.80
N ILE A 250 -0.31 5.97 15.86
CA ILE A 250 -1.50 5.55 16.59
C ILE A 250 -1.52 6.36 17.87
N SER A 251 -2.51 7.23 18.03
CA SER A 251 -2.73 7.84 19.34
C SER A 251 -2.92 6.72 20.35
N LYS A 252 -2.25 6.80 21.50
CA LYS A 252 -2.54 5.94 22.66
C LYS A 252 -3.98 6.20 23.05
N SER A 253 -4.92 5.55 22.38
CA SER A 253 -6.33 5.67 22.69
C SER A 253 -6.51 5.04 24.04
N ASN A 254 -6.62 5.85 25.09
CA ASN A 254 -7.17 5.58 26.42
C ASN A 254 -7.50 4.11 26.67
N THR A 255 -6.47 3.27 26.69
CA THR A 255 -6.54 1.92 27.24
C THR A 255 -5.92 2.04 28.62
N THR A 256 -6.42 3.02 29.37
CA THR A 256 -6.25 3.05 30.81
C THR A 256 -7.28 2.04 31.32
N PRO A 257 -6.87 0.93 31.95
CA PRO A 257 -7.73 0.39 32.99
C PRO A 257 -7.98 1.56 33.95
N PRO A 258 -9.21 1.86 34.42
CA PRO A 258 -9.39 2.89 35.44
C PRO A 258 -8.73 2.37 36.72
N THR A 259 -7.44 2.63 36.86
CA THR A 259 -6.71 2.47 38.10
C THR A 259 -6.13 3.83 38.42
N ASN A 260 -7.01 4.69 38.92
CA ASN A 260 -6.69 5.62 39.98
C ASN A 260 -7.90 5.56 40.91
N GLN A 261 -7.69 4.94 42.06
CA GLN A 261 -8.66 4.94 43.15
C GLN A 261 -8.75 6.37 43.65
N THR A 262 -9.96 6.93 43.68
CA THR A 262 -10.22 8.11 44.51
C THR A 262 -11.45 7.83 45.36
N GLY A 263 -11.16 7.23 46.53
CA GLY A 263 -11.96 7.28 47.75
C GLY A 263 -13.27 6.49 47.79
N GLU A 264 -13.34 5.49 48.66
CA GLU A 264 -14.61 5.02 49.21
C GLU A 264 -15.20 6.12 50.10
N SER A 265 -16.35 6.65 49.70
CA SER A 265 -17.10 7.59 50.54
C SER A 265 -18.04 6.85 51.48
N LYS A 266 -18.39 7.48 52.62
CA LYS A 266 -19.24 6.95 53.71
C LYS A 266 -20.63 6.42 53.31
N CYS A 267 -21.00 6.45 52.04
CA CYS A 267 -22.33 6.10 51.52
C CYS A 267 -22.32 4.91 50.53
N GLY A 268 -21.26 4.08 50.51
CA GLY A 268 -21.20 2.91 49.62
C GLY A 268 -21.18 3.28 48.12
N CYS A 269 -20.74 4.51 47.80
CA CYS A 269 -20.60 5.02 46.46
C CYS A 269 -19.13 5.26 46.12
N THR A 270 -18.72 4.83 44.94
CA THR A 270 -17.36 4.99 44.41
C THR A 270 -17.39 6.01 43.28
N MET A 271 -16.59 7.06 43.42
CA MET A 271 -16.37 8.04 42.36
C MET A 271 -15.12 7.65 41.55
N VAL A 272 -15.23 7.69 40.23
CA VAL A 272 -14.16 7.24 39.32
C VAL A 272 -14.05 8.22 38.15
N GLU A 273 -12.84 8.64 37.83
CA GLU A 273 -12.59 9.35 36.58
C GLU A 273 -12.85 8.41 35.40
N TYR A 274 -13.93 8.66 34.66
CA TYR A 274 -14.39 7.78 33.57
C TYR A 274 -13.72 8.14 32.24
N SER A 275 -13.39 9.42 32.05
CA SER A 275 -12.65 9.94 30.90
C SER A 275 -12.13 11.35 31.22
N ALA A 276 -11.26 11.89 30.35
CA ALA A 276 -10.79 13.27 30.45
C ALA A 276 -11.90 14.34 30.47
N LYS A 277 -13.14 14.00 30.10
CA LYS A 277 -14.30 14.92 30.09
C LYS A 277 -15.44 14.49 31.02
N ALA A 278 -15.33 13.36 31.72
CA ALA A 278 -16.45 12.83 32.50
C ALA A 278 -16.01 12.04 33.73
N VAL A 279 -16.79 12.17 34.80
CA VAL A 279 -16.67 11.43 36.05
C VAL A 279 -17.87 10.49 36.18
N ALA A 280 -17.65 9.27 36.65
CA ALA A 280 -18.69 8.30 36.92
C ALA A 280 -18.80 8.00 38.41
N VAL A 281 -20.03 7.80 38.88
CA VAL A 281 -20.34 7.39 40.25
C VAL A 281 -21.06 6.04 40.21
N PHE A 282 -20.51 5.07 40.93
CA PHE A 282 -21.02 3.69 41.04
C PHE A 282 -21.39 3.38 42.50
N GLY A 283 -22.25 2.38 42.74
CA GLY A 283 -22.63 1.94 44.10
C GLY A 283 -24.13 2.08 44.40
N GLU A 284 -24.48 2.23 45.68
CA GLU A 284 -25.88 2.32 46.14
C GLU A 284 -26.52 3.69 45.89
N THR A 285 -26.62 4.10 44.63
CA THR A 285 -27.12 5.43 44.24
C THR A 285 -28.65 5.58 44.28
N LYS A 286 -29.39 4.62 44.86
CA LYS A 286 -30.87 4.60 44.81
C LYS A 286 -31.50 5.61 45.77
N ALA A 287 -30.90 5.80 46.94
CA ALA A 287 -31.35 6.76 47.94
C ALA A 287 -31.09 8.21 47.51
N ILE A 288 -29.96 8.44 46.82
CA ILE A 288 -29.49 9.78 46.39
C ILE A 288 -29.81 10.12 44.93
N LYS A 289 -30.71 9.36 44.28
CA LYS A 289 -30.96 9.48 42.83
C LYS A 289 -31.40 10.89 42.39
N ASP A 290 -32.21 11.55 43.20
CA ASP A 290 -32.82 12.84 42.87
C ASP A 290 -31.78 13.97 43.04
N GLU A 291 -30.89 13.83 44.02
CA GLU A 291 -29.77 14.73 44.26
C GLU A 291 -28.71 14.60 43.16
N LEU A 292 -28.37 13.38 42.74
CA LEU A 292 -27.46 13.14 41.60
C LEU A 292 -28.02 13.71 40.30
N ARG A 293 -29.34 13.62 40.08
CA ARG A 293 -30.00 14.23 38.93
C ARG A 293 -29.98 15.76 39.00
N ALA A 294 -30.21 16.34 40.18
CA ALA A 294 -30.14 17.79 40.40
C ALA A 294 -28.72 18.36 40.19
N MET A 295 -27.69 17.56 40.49
CA MET A 295 -26.28 17.89 40.19
C MET A 295 -25.89 17.68 38.72
N GLY A 296 -26.85 17.39 37.84
CA GLY A 296 -26.62 17.27 36.39
C GLY A 296 -26.16 15.88 35.93
N GLY A 297 -26.24 14.88 36.81
CA GLY A 297 -25.91 13.51 36.49
C GLY A 297 -26.90 12.87 35.54
N ARG A 298 -26.40 12.00 34.65
CA ARG A 298 -27.23 11.15 33.80
C ARG A 298 -27.03 9.70 34.18
N PHE A 299 -28.11 8.99 34.48
CA PHE A 299 -28.06 7.58 34.78
C PHE A 299 -27.80 6.75 33.50
N ASN A 300 -26.84 5.82 33.57
CA ASN A 300 -26.55 4.88 32.51
C ASN A 300 -26.37 3.46 33.09
N SER A 301 -27.17 2.52 32.59
CA SER A 301 -27.19 1.13 33.06
C SER A 301 -26.09 0.24 32.45
N ARG A 302 -25.28 0.77 31.52
CA ARG A 302 -24.27 0.03 30.76
C ARG A 302 -22.89 0.70 30.78
N LEU A 303 -22.53 1.38 31.87
CA LEU A 303 -21.19 1.93 32.04
C LEU A 303 -20.18 0.81 32.28
N THR A 304 -18.98 0.92 31.70
CA THR A 304 -17.94 -0.10 31.86
C THR A 304 -17.00 0.30 32.99
N PHE A 305 -16.92 -0.52 34.04
CA PHE A 305 -15.97 -0.35 35.14
C PHE A 305 -15.32 -1.70 35.46
N ASN A 306 -13.98 -1.75 35.52
CA ASN A 306 -13.20 -2.99 35.71
C ASN A 306 -13.63 -4.15 34.78
N GLY A 307 -13.86 -3.86 33.50
CA GLY A 307 -14.26 -4.84 32.49
C GLY A 307 -15.70 -5.36 32.58
N LYS A 308 -16.48 -4.91 33.57
CA LYS A 308 -17.89 -5.30 33.75
C LYS A 308 -18.81 -4.12 33.47
N LYS A 309 -20.01 -4.41 32.95
CA LYS A 309 -21.07 -3.41 32.78
C LYS A 309 -21.80 -3.23 34.11
N ILE A 310 -21.66 -2.06 34.70
CA ILE A 310 -22.25 -1.69 35.99
C ILE A 310 -23.19 -0.50 35.78
N LYS A 311 -24.29 -0.47 36.53
CA LYS A 311 -25.21 0.67 36.54
C LYS A 311 -24.57 1.81 37.33
N GLY A 312 -24.62 3.02 36.80
CA GLY A 312 -24.06 4.19 37.48
C GLY A 312 -24.53 5.51 36.89
N TRP A 313 -24.02 6.60 37.45
CA TRP A 313 -24.29 7.95 36.99
C TRP A 313 -23.05 8.54 36.33
N ILE A 314 -23.23 9.26 35.23
CA ILE A 314 -22.16 9.98 34.53
C ILE A 314 -22.37 11.48 34.60
N PHE A 315 -21.30 12.21 34.87
CA PHE A 315 -21.27 13.66 35.04
C PHE A 315 -20.19 14.28 34.14
N PRO A 316 -20.37 15.52 33.68
CA PRO A 316 -19.28 16.29 33.08
C PRO A 316 -18.14 16.49 34.09
N LYS A 317 -16.88 16.52 33.63
CA LYS A 317 -15.71 16.72 34.50
C LYS A 317 -15.76 18.05 35.29
N SER A 318 -16.48 19.06 34.79
CA SER A 318 -16.70 20.31 35.53
C SER A 318 -17.46 20.15 36.85
N GLN A 319 -18.15 19.02 37.07
CA GLN A 319 -18.87 18.74 38.32
C GLN A 319 -18.05 17.89 39.31
N GLU A 320 -16.79 17.56 38.99
CA GLU A 320 -15.93 16.69 39.80
C GLU A 320 -15.72 17.22 41.24
N GLN A 321 -15.34 18.49 41.39
CA GLN A 321 -15.15 19.12 42.71
C GLN A 321 -16.45 19.14 43.54
N ARG A 322 -17.59 19.40 42.89
CA ARG A 322 -18.88 19.41 43.56
C ARG A 322 -19.29 18.02 44.05
N LEU A 323 -18.96 16.98 43.28
CA LEU A 323 -19.18 15.59 43.68
C LEU A 323 -18.22 15.17 44.79
N ALA A 324 -16.94 15.56 44.70
CA ALA A 324 -15.94 15.28 45.74
C ALA A 324 -16.39 15.84 47.09
N TYR A 325 -16.82 17.11 47.13
CA TYR A 325 -17.38 17.73 48.33
C TYR A 325 -18.63 16.99 48.85
N TYR A 326 -19.58 16.67 47.96
CA TYR A 326 -20.82 15.97 48.32
C TYR A 326 -20.57 14.58 48.91
N PHE A 327 -19.57 13.86 48.40
CA PHE A 327 -19.18 12.54 48.89
C PHE A 327 -18.14 12.59 50.03
N GLY A 328 -17.70 13.77 50.45
CA GLY A 328 -16.70 13.94 51.51
C GLY A 328 -15.34 13.34 51.15
N LEU A 329 -14.94 13.48 49.89
CA LEU A 329 -13.69 12.99 49.31
C LEU A 329 -12.61 14.09 49.17
N ASP A 330 -12.90 15.29 49.67
CA ASP A 330 -11.96 16.43 49.76
C ASP A 330 -11.08 16.38 51.01
#